data_AF-A0A4Y4M5F9-F1
#
_entry.id   AF-A0A4Y4M5F9-F1
#
_cell.length_a   1.000
_cell.length_b   1.000
_cell.length_c   1.000
_cell.angle_alpha   90.00
_cell.angle_beta   90.00
_cell.angle_gamma   90.00
#
_symmetry.space_group_name_H-M   'P 1'
#
loop_
_entity.id
_entity.type
_entity.pdbx_description
1 polymer ?
#
loop_
_entity_poly.entity_id
_entity_poly.type
_entity_poly.pdbx_seq_one_letter_code
_entity_poly.pdbx_strand_id
1 'polypeptide(L)'
;MDKRDLLLKEALKLINKYSITAYDISQGTGISAVGIQKIINGESKRPLERTLESITSYIKQKHSLESLETNDEEDIDIKNKPHDEQMAILHNEIIELKNENNKLSDKIDDTIALIELYLSPIAMKMEINIDPDLKKKILDHLN
;
A
#
# COMPACT_ATOMS: atom_id res chain seq x y z
N MET A 1 -23.67 7.90 -31.57
CA MET A 1 -22.40 7.95 -30.80
C MET A 1 -21.70 6.62 -31.02
N ASP A 2 -20.44 6.60 -31.47
CA ASP A 2 -19.71 5.37 -31.81
C ASP A 2 -19.44 4.53 -30.54
N LYS A 3 -19.53 3.19 -30.63
CA LYS A 3 -19.29 2.27 -29.49
C LYS A 3 -17.91 2.53 -28.87
N ARG A 4 -16.93 2.75 -29.73
CA ARG A 4 -15.56 3.10 -29.34
C ARG A 4 -15.46 4.44 -28.59
N ASP A 5 -16.25 5.44 -28.97
CA ASP A 5 -16.24 6.74 -28.28
C ASP A 5 -16.84 6.61 -26.87
N LEU A 6 -17.83 5.72 -26.69
CA LEU A 6 -18.36 5.37 -25.37
C LEU A 6 -17.28 4.69 -24.51
N LEU A 7 -16.56 3.71 -25.08
CA LEU A 7 -15.47 3.01 -24.39
C LEU A 7 -14.33 3.95 -24.00
N LEU A 8 -13.97 4.90 -24.87
CA LEU A 8 -12.94 5.90 -24.57
C LEU A 8 -13.38 6.82 -23.43
N LYS A 9 -14.63 7.31 -23.48
CA LYS A 9 -15.18 8.12 -22.40
C LYS A 9 -15.24 7.36 -21.09
N GLU A 10 -15.62 6.09 -21.13
CA GLU A 10 -15.66 5.23 -19.95
C GLU A 10 -14.26 4.99 -19.38
N ALA A 11 -13.27 4.67 -20.22
CA ALA A 11 -11.89 4.49 -19.83
C ALA A 11 -11.34 5.75 -19.13
N LEU A 12 -11.46 6.91 -19.77
CA LEU A 12 -10.99 8.18 -19.20
C LEU A 12 -11.73 8.54 -17.90
N LYS A 13 -13.04 8.28 -17.84
CA LYS A 13 -13.82 8.45 -16.61
C LYS A 13 -13.30 7.58 -15.47
N LEU A 14 -13.02 6.31 -15.73
CA LEU A 14 -12.52 5.37 -14.71
C LEU A 14 -11.09 5.70 -14.28
N ILE A 15 -10.21 6.06 -15.22
CA ILE A 15 -8.85 6.52 -14.94
C ILE A 15 -8.87 7.73 -14.00
N ASN A 16 -9.71 8.72 -14.31
CA ASN A 16 -9.86 9.90 -13.47
C ASN A 16 -10.51 9.58 -12.13
N LYS A 17 -11.57 8.75 -12.12
CA LYS A 17 -12.30 8.37 -10.90
C LYS A 17 -11.37 7.75 -9.86
N TYR A 18 -10.47 6.87 -10.29
CA TYR A 18 -9.60 6.10 -9.40
C TYR A 18 -8.16 6.62 -9.37
N SER A 19 -7.88 7.78 -9.98
CA SER A 19 -6.52 8.37 -10.06
C SER A 19 -5.44 7.38 -10.54
N ILE A 20 -5.78 6.46 -11.44
CA ILE A 20 -4.88 5.37 -11.85
C ILE A 20 -3.86 5.89 -12.86
N THR A 21 -2.59 5.53 -12.68
CA THR A 21 -1.53 5.98 -13.58
C THR A 21 -1.42 5.11 -14.83
N ALA A 22 -0.80 5.66 -15.88
CA ALA A 22 -0.47 4.87 -17.07
C ALA A 22 0.46 3.69 -16.75
N TYR A 23 1.28 3.81 -15.69
CA TYR A 23 2.14 2.73 -15.22
C TYR A 23 1.33 1.57 -14.63
N ASP A 24 0.36 1.86 -13.76
CA ASP A 24 -0.47 0.82 -13.12
C ASP A 24 -1.25 0.00 -14.15
N ILE A 25 -1.86 0.70 -15.11
CA ILE A 25 -2.60 0.07 -16.21
C ILE A 25 -1.64 -0.76 -17.08
N SER A 26 -0.42 -0.28 -17.29
CA SER A 26 0.59 -0.99 -18.09
C SER A 26 0.97 -2.33 -17.46
N GLN A 27 1.20 -2.35 -16.14
CA GLN A 27 1.51 -3.57 -15.39
C GLN A 27 0.36 -4.59 -15.45
N GLY A 28 -0.89 -4.12 -15.42
CA GLY A 28 -2.07 -4.99 -15.42
C GLY A 28 -2.54 -5.48 -16.78
N THR A 29 -2.19 -4.80 -17.87
CA THR A 29 -2.75 -5.07 -19.21
C THR A 29 -1.72 -5.49 -20.26
N GLY A 30 -0.42 -5.30 -20.00
CA GLY A 30 0.64 -5.53 -20.98
C GLY A 30 0.69 -4.47 -22.10
N ILE A 31 -0.15 -3.44 -22.03
CA ILE A 31 -0.08 -2.28 -22.93
C ILE A 31 1.06 -1.38 -22.43
N SER A 32 1.88 -0.82 -23.33
CA SER A 32 2.95 0.09 -22.91
C SER A 32 2.42 1.32 -22.19
N ALA A 33 3.07 1.73 -21.10
CA ALA A 33 2.74 2.95 -20.36
C ALA A 33 2.70 4.19 -21.27
N VAL A 34 3.63 4.29 -22.23
CA VAL A 34 3.64 5.37 -23.23
C VAL A 34 2.38 5.34 -24.11
N GLY A 35 1.94 4.15 -24.53
CA GLY A 35 0.72 3.98 -25.31
C GLY A 35 -0.53 4.39 -24.52
N ILE A 36 -0.60 4.05 -23.23
CA ILE A 36 -1.69 4.45 -22.33
C ILE A 36 -1.67 5.96 -22.10
N GLN A 37 -0.49 6.55 -21.86
CA GLN A 37 -0.34 7.99 -21.65
C GLN A 37 -0.85 8.80 -22.85
N LYS A 38 -0.58 8.33 -24.08
CA LYS A 38 -1.12 8.95 -25.30
C LYS A 38 -2.65 8.88 -25.38
N ILE A 39 -3.27 7.84 -24.82
CA ILE A 39 -4.73 7.74 -24.74
C ILE A 39 -5.27 8.75 -23.72
N ILE A 40 -4.63 8.84 -22.54
CA ILE A 40 -4.99 9.78 -21.47
C ILE A 40 -4.88 11.23 -21.95
N ASN A 41 -3.77 11.57 -22.62
CA ASN A 41 -3.52 12.91 -23.14
C ASN A 41 -4.36 13.27 -24.38
N GLY A 42 -5.14 12.33 -24.93
CA GLY A 42 -5.88 12.54 -26.17
C GLY A 42 -5.01 12.61 -27.44
N GLU A 43 -3.73 12.28 -27.34
CA GLU A 43 -2.77 12.27 -28.46
C GLU A 43 -2.93 11.05 -29.37
N SER A 44 -3.63 10.01 -28.90
CA SER A 44 -3.94 8.83 -29.69
C SER A 44 -5.11 9.14 -30.64
N LYS A 45 -4.79 9.24 -31.95
CA LYS A 45 -5.76 9.55 -33.01
C LYS A 45 -6.98 8.62 -33.02
N ARG A 46 -6.78 7.34 -32.65
CA ARG A 46 -7.86 6.34 -32.61
C ARG A 46 -7.43 5.05 -31.88
N PRO A 47 -7.61 4.97 -30.54
CA PRO A 47 -7.32 3.74 -29.80
C PRO A 47 -8.21 2.58 -30.28
N LEU A 48 -7.67 1.36 -30.31
CA LEU A 48 -8.44 0.16 -30.67
C LEU A 48 -9.46 -0.16 -29.58
N GLU A 49 -10.64 -0.67 -29.96
CA GLU A 49 -11.67 -1.08 -29.00
C GLU A 49 -11.15 -2.08 -27.97
N ARG A 50 -10.43 -3.11 -28.42
CA ARG A 50 -9.82 -4.12 -27.54
C ARG A 50 -8.89 -3.52 -26.50
N THR A 51 -8.14 -2.48 -26.86
CA THR A 51 -7.27 -1.75 -25.93
C THR A 51 -8.09 -1.03 -24.87
N LEU A 52 -9.15 -0.33 -25.28
CA LEU A 52 -10.04 0.37 -24.36
C LEU A 52 -10.79 -0.60 -23.43
N GLU A 53 -11.25 -1.73 -23.95
CA GLU A 53 -11.91 -2.80 -23.17
C GLU A 53 -10.94 -3.44 -22.16
N SER A 54 -9.67 -3.61 -22.53
CA SER A 54 -8.65 -4.15 -21.61
C SER A 54 -8.35 -3.17 -20.47
N ILE A 55 -8.27 -1.87 -20.79
CA ILE A 55 -8.07 -0.81 -19.78
C ILE A 55 -9.27 -0.75 -18.83
N THR A 56 -10.50 -0.66 -19.34
CA THR A 56 -11.70 -0.57 -18.50
C THR A 56 -11.90 -1.82 -17.65
N SER A 57 -11.66 -3.01 -18.21
CA SER A 57 -11.79 -4.28 -17.49
C SER A 57 -10.77 -4.40 -16.36
N TYR A 58 -9.51 -4.05 -16.60
CA TYR A 58 -8.48 -4.02 -15.55
C TYR A 58 -8.88 -3.10 -14.40
N ILE A 59 -9.29 -1.87 -14.71
CA ILE A 59 -9.67 -0.88 -13.70
C ILE A 59 -10.88 -1.36 -12.90
N LYS A 60 -11.91 -1.90 -13.57
CA LYS A 60 -13.08 -2.45 -12.88
C LYS A 60 -12.71 -3.62 -11.99
N GLN A 61 -11.91 -4.57 -12.48
CA GLN A 61 -11.50 -5.74 -11.71
C GLN A 61 -10.71 -5.34 -10.46
N LYS A 62 -9.74 -4.43 -10.59
CA LYS A 62 -8.92 -3.93 -9.48
C LYS A 62 -9.78 -3.33 -8.37
N HIS A 63 -10.75 -2.49 -8.72
CA HIS A 63 -11.57 -1.79 -7.73
C HIS A 63 -12.88 -2.50 -7.34
N SER A 64 -13.29 -3.54 -8.06
CA SER A 64 -14.35 -4.45 -7.60
C SER A 64 -13.85 -5.40 -6.51
N LEU A 65 -12.55 -5.72 -6.51
CA LEU A 65 -11.92 -6.52 -5.45
C LEU A 65 -11.70 -5.71 -4.16
N GLU A 66 -11.39 -4.42 -4.25
CA GLU A 66 -11.27 -3.53 -3.09
C GLU A 66 -12.61 -3.31 -2.35
N SER A 67 -13.77 -3.48 -3.00
CA SER A 67 -15.07 -3.35 -2.33
C SER A 67 -15.42 -4.48 -1.34
N LEU A 68 -14.55 -5.49 -1.20
CA LEU A 68 -14.69 -6.57 -0.21
C LEU A 68 -13.73 -6.44 0.97
N GLU A 69 -12.77 -5.51 0.92
CA GLU A 69 -11.76 -5.32 1.95
C GLU A 69 -11.47 -3.83 2.12
N THR A 70 -12.23 -3.14 2.98
CA THR A 70 -11.70 -2.33 4.10
C THR A 70 -12.80 -1.52 4.78
N ASN A 71 -12.68 -1.48 6.10
CA ASN A 71 -13.48 -0.71 7.04
C ASN A 71 -13.39 0.79 6.77
N ASP A 72 -14.37 1.51 7.29
CA ASP A 72 -14.53 2.97 7.24
C ASP A 72 -13.25 3.72 7.66
N GLU A 73 -12.56 4.34 6.71
CA GLU A 73 -11.73 5.53 6.95
C GLU A 73 -12.13 6.59 5.92
N GLU A 74 -12.54 7.76 6.41
CA GLU A 74 -12.89 8.91 5.59
C GLU A 74 -11.67 9.31 4.75
N ASP A 75 -11.75 9.06 3.43
CA ASP A 75 -10.80 9.59 2.44
C ASP A 75 -10.91 11.12 2.45
N ILE A 76 -10.07 11.79 3.25
CA ILE A 76 -9.98 13.24 3.28
C ILE A 76 -9.47 13.65 1.90
N ASP A 77 -10.34 14.25 1.08
CA ASP A 77 -9.98 14.81 -0.24
C ASP A 77 -9.04 16.02 -0.07
N ILE A 78 -7.76 15.73 0.20
CA ILE A 78 -6.70 16.73 0.46
C ILE A 78 -6.35 17.49 -0.84
N LYS A 79 -6.63 16.93 -2.02
CA LYS A 79 -6.18 17.46 -3.32
C LYS A 79 -6.79 18.82 -3.69
N ASN A 80 -7.90 19.21 -3.07
CA ASN A 80 -8.61 20.46 -3.35
C ASN A 80 -8.40 21.56 -2.28
N LYS A 81 -7.59 21.31 -1.24
CA LYS A 81 -7.33 22.28 -0.16
C LYS A 81 -6.18 23.24 -0.52
N PRO A 82 -6.11 24.45 0.07
CA PRO A 82 -4.93 25.33 -0.03
C PRO A 82 -3.65 24.61 0.39
N HIS A 83 -2.51 24.95 -0.23
CA HIS A 83 -1.24 24.26 -0.01
C HIS A 83 -0.81 24.20 1.47
N ASP A 84 -0.98 25.30 2.21
CA ASP A 84 -0.63 25.35 3.64
C ASP A 84 -1.49 24.39 4.48
N GLU A 85 -2.75 24.21 4.11
CA GLU A 85 -3.66 23.27 4.79
C GLU A 85 -3.31 21.82 4.44
N GLN A 86 -2.91 21.54 3.19
CA GLN A 86 -2.40 20.23 2.81
C GLN A 86 -1.14 19.87 3.60
N MET A 87 -0.20 20.82 3.74
CA MET A 87 1.03 20.62 4.49
C MET A 87 0.77 20.38 5.98
N ALA A 88 -0.20 21.07 6.58
CA ALA A 88 -0.59 20.85 7.96
C ALA A 88 -1.19 19.44 8.18
N ILE A 89 -2.06 18.99 7.27
CA ILE A 89 -2.67 17.65 7.33
C ILE A 89 -1.58 16.58 7.22
N LEU A 90 -0.73 16.67 6.20
CA LEU A 90 0.38 15.73 5.99
C LEU A 90 1.34 15.71 7.18
N HIS A 91 1.62 16.87 7.80
CA HIS A 91 2.49 16.93 8.96
C HIS A 91 1.91 16.20 10.16
N ASN A 92 0.61 16.35 10.40
CA ASN A 92 -0.07 15.64 11.49
C ASN A 92 -0.11 14.13 11.25
N GLU A 93 -0.42 13.71 10.03
CA GLU A 93 -0.42 12.29 9.65
C GLU A 93 0.97 11.66 9.83
N ILE A 94 2.04 12.38 9.44
CA ILE A 94 3.42 11.94 9.68
C ILE A 94 3.72 11.80 11.19
N ILE A 95 3.20 12.69 12.03
CA ILE A 95 3.37 12.61 13.49
C ILE A 95 2.63 11.40 14.06
N GLU A 96 1.39 11.17 13.64
CA GLU A 96 0.57 10.04 14.08
C GLU A 96 1.22 8.71 13.69
N LEU A 97 1.62 8.56 12.43
CA LEU A 97 2.33 7.38 11.94
C LEU A 97 3.64 7.12 12.70
N LYS A 98 4.40 8.17 13.03
CA LYS A 98 5.61 8.03 13.86
C LYS A 98 5.29 7.52 15.26
N ASN A 99 4.23 8.04 15.88
CA ASN A 99 3.83 7.61 17.22
C ASN A 99 3.35 6.15 17.23
N GLU A 100 2.61 5.73 16.22
CA GLU A 100 2.20 4.33 16.07
C GLU A 100 3.39 3.41 15.86
N ASN A 101 4.34 3.80 15.00
CA ASN A 101 5.54 3.03 14.74
C ASN A 101 6.39 2.84 16.01
N ASN A 102 6.51 3.89 16.84
CA ASN A 102 7.18 3.79 18.13
C ASN A 102 6.46 2.80 19.08
N LYS A 103 5.13 2.88 19.19
CA LYS A 103 4.35 1.93 20.01
C LYS A 103 4.49 0.49 19.53
N LEU A 104 4.61 0.27 18.22
CA LEU A 104 4.84 -1.06 17.66
C LEU A 104 6.24 -1.56 17.99
N SER A 105 7.25 -0.68 17.95
CA SER A 105 8.61 -1.00 18.40
C SER A 105 8.63 -1.46 19.85
N ASP A 106 7.98 -0.72 20.76
CA ASP A 106 7.91 -1.09 22.18
C ASP A 106 7.27 -2.47 22.38
N LYS A 107 6.19 -2.77 21.65
CA LYS A 107 5.54 -4.10 21.71
C LYS A 107 6.43 -5.23 21.19
N ILE A 108 7.27 -4.96 20.19
CA ILE A 108 8.24 -5.92 19.68
C ILE A 108 9.28 -6.21 20.77
N ASP A 109 9.81 -5.19 21.42
CA ASP A 109 10.78 -5.35 22.51
C ASP A 109 10.19 -6.15 23.68
N ASP A 110 8.96 -5.85 24.09
CA ASP A 110 8.23 -6.62 25.11
C ASP A 110 8.06 -8.10 24.72
N THR A 111 7.73 -8.35 23.44
CA THR A 111 7.54 -9.71 22.92
C THR A 111 8.85 -10.48 22.88
N ILE A 112 9.95 -9.83 22.48
CA ILE A 112 11.30 -10.41 22.50
C ILE A 112 11.67 -10.80 23.94
N ALA A 113 11.47 -9.90 24.90
CA ALA A 113 11.76 -10.17 26.31
C ALA A 113 10.97 -11.38 26.85
N LEU A 114 9.69 -11.51 26.47
CA LEU A 114 8.87 -12.67 26.83
C LEU A 114 9.40 -13.96 26.21
N ILE A 115 9.73 -13.94 24.90
CA ILE A 115 10.31 -15.10 24.21
C ILE A 115 11.61 -15.54 24.88
N GLU A 116 12.50 -14.59 25.18
CA GLU A 116 13.76 -14.85 25.86
C GLU A 116 13.51 -15.50 27.23
N LEU A 117 12.59 -14.95 28.03
CA LEU A 117 12.23 -15.51 29.33
C LEU A 117 11.74 -16.97 29.23
N TYR A 118 10.86 -17.28 28.28
CA TYR A 118 10.30 -18.63 28.13
C TYR A 118 11.27 -19.65 27.52
N LEU A 119 12.14 -19.21 26.60
CA LEU A 119 13.09 -20.10 25.94
C LEU A 119 14.37 -20.32 26.74
N SER A 120 14.70 -19.42 27.67
CA SER A 120 15.90 -19.49 28.53
C SER A 120 16.11 -20.85 29.21
N PRO A 121 15.10 -21.45 29.88
CA PRO A 121 15.28 -22.74 30.56
C PRO A 121 15.50 -23.89 29.58
N ILE A 122 14.91 -23.82 28.39
CA ILE A 122 15.04 -24.82 27.33
C ILE A 122 16.44 -24.74 26.74
N ALA A 123 16.89 -23.53 26.39
CA ALA A 123 18.20 -23.32 25.80
C ALA A 123 19.33 -23.74 26.74
N MET A 124 19.18 -23.50 28.05
CA MET A 124 20.12 -23.96 29.08
C MET A 124 20.14 -25.50 29.22
N LYS A 125 18.98 -26.16 29.17
CA LYS A 125 18.88 -27.64 29.21
C LYS A 125 19.42 -28.31 27.97
N MET A 126 19.35 -27.66 26.82
CA MET A 126 19.75 -28.22 25.53
C MET A 126 21.21 -27.92 25.17
N GLU A 127 21.99 -27.29 26.05
CA GLU A 127 23.38 -26.85 25.82
C GLU A 127 23.56 -26.10 24.48
N ILE A 128 22.52 -25.38 24.05
CA ILE A 128 22.58 -24.59 22.83
C ILE A 128 23.65 -23.52 23.06
N ASN A 129 24.51 -23.26 22.07
CA ASN A 129 25.54 -22.24 22.18
C ASN A 129 24.87 -20.86 22.10
N ILE A 130 24.35 -20.40 23.24
CA ILE A 130 23.74 -19.09 23.40
C ILE A 130 24.87 -18.06 23.54
N ASP A 131 24.67 -16.88 22.94
CA ASP A 131 25.53 -15.73 23.13
C ASP A 131 25.86 -15.51 24.64
N PRO A 132 27.13 -15.27 25.01
CA PRO A 132 27.55 -15.15 26.41
C PRO A 132 26.87 -14.01 27.18
N ASP A 133 26.56 -12.89 26.53
CA ASP A 133 25.91 -11.74 27.18
C ASP A 133 24.44 -12.04 27.47
N LEU A 134 23.78 -12.76 26.56
CA LEU A 134 22.42 -13.25 26.79
C LEU A 134 22.38 -14.30 27.90
N LYS A 135 23.35 -15.23 27.92
CA LYS A 135 23.49 -16.24 28.99
C LYS A 135 23.65 -15.62 30.37
N LYS A 136 24.40 -14.51 30.48
CA LYS A 136 24.57 -13.77 31.74
C LYS A 136 23.27 -13.11 32.21
N LYS A 137 22.56 -12.39 31.33
CA LYS A 137 21.27 -11.77 31.67
C LYS A 137 20.23 -12.79 32.16
N ILE A 138 20.23 -13.98 31.57
CA ILE A 138 19.36 -15.09 31.97
C ILE A 138 19.71 -15.59 33.36
N LEU A 139 21.00 -15.79 33.66
CA LEU A 139 21.45 -16.28 34.96
C LEU A 139 21.14 -15.28 36.10
N ASP A 140 21.19 -13.99 35.79
CA ASP A 140 20.85 -12.90 36.72
C ASP A 140 19.34 -12.81 37.02
N HIS A 141 18.48 -13.37 36.15
CA HIS A 141 17.02 -13.43 36.37
C HIS A 141 16.53 -14.71 37.06
N LEU A 142 17.36 -15.75 37.14
CA LEU A 142 17.01 -17.05 37.74
C LEU A 142 17.50 -17.23 39.19
N ASN A 143 18.32 -16.30 39.69
CA ASN A 143 18.80 -16.26 41.09
C ASN A 143 18.09 -15.15 41.88
#